data_AF-A0A959H7B5-F1
#
_entry.id   AF-A0A959H7B5-F1
#
_cell.length_a   1.000
_cell.length_b   1.000
_cell.length_c   1.000
_cell.angle_alpha   90.00
_cell.angle_beta   90.00
_cell.angle_gamma   90.00
#
_symmetry.space_group_name_H-M   'P 1'
#
loop_
_entity.id
_entity.type
_entity.pdbx_description
1 polymer ?
#
loop_
_entity_poly.entity_id
_entity_poly.type
_entity_poly.pdbx_seq_one_letter_code
_entity_poly.pdbx_strand_id
1 'polypeptide(L)' 'GRPGAKAGLESGDIIIKIGDTEVKDIYGYMEGLGNFKTGDKTTVVVKRGEEILEKEVEF' A
#
# COMPACT_ATOMS: atom_id res chain seq x y z
N GLY A 1 -14.65 -8.41 0.29
CA GLY A 1 -13.48 -8.28 -0.60
C GLY A 1 -12.41 -7.52 0.16
N ARG A 2 -11.17 -8.04 0.18
CA ARG A 2 -10.08 -7.40 0.93
C ARG A 2 -9.74 -6.03 0.31
N PRO A 3 -9.43 -5.00 1.10
CA PRO A 3 -8.97 -3.68 0.65
C PRO A 3 -8.01 -3.71 -0.55
N GLY A 4 -6.94 -4.51 -0.44
CA GLY A 4 -5.93 -4.63 -1.50
C GLY A 4 -6.46 -5.23 -2.80
N ALA A 5 -7.40 -6.19 -2.73
CA ALA A 5 -7.98 -6.78 -3.94
C ALA A 5 -8.92 -5.79 -4.66
N LYS A 6 -9.60 -4.90 -3.93
CA LYS A 6 -10.39 -3.82 -4.53
C LYS A 6 -9.50 -2.77 -5.20
N ALA A 7 -8.31 -2.55 -4.64
CA ALA A 7 -7.32 -1.61 -5.17
C ALA A 7 -6.48 -2.16 -6.34
N GLY A 8 -6.74 -3.41 -6.78
CA GLY A 8 -5.98 -4.04 -7.85
C GLY A 8 -4.54 -4.43 -7.48
N LEU A 9 -4.28 -4.64 -6.18
CA LEU A 9 -3.04 -5.25 -5.71
C LEU A 9 -3.04 -6.74 -6.04
N GLU A 10 -1.89 -7.21 -6.50
CA GLU A 10 -1.68 -8.59 -6.91
C GLU A 10 -0.61 -9.25 -6.05
N SER A 11 -0.65 -10.59 -6.01
CA SER A 11 0.41 -11.37 -5.38
C SER A 11 1.74 -11.08 -6.07
N GLY A 12 2.77 -10.70 -5.30
CA GLY A 12 4.07 -10.32 -5.81
C GLY A 12 4.34 -8.81 -5.83
N ASP A 13 3.32 -8.00 -5.56
CA ASP A 13 3.51 -6.55 -5.35
C ASP A 13 4.31 -6.30 -4.06
N ILE A 14 5.36 -5.50 -4.16
CA ILE A 14 6.16 -5.06 -3.02
C ILE A 14 5.77 -3.62 -2.70
N ILE A 15 5.18 -3.41 -1.52
CA ILE A 15 4.80 -2.06 -1.08
C ILE A 15 6.07 -1.28 -0.71
N ILE A 16 6.26 -0.11 -1.31
CA ILE A 16 7.40 0.77 -1.08
C ILE A 16 7.00 2.13 -0.50
N LYS A 17 5.70 2.49 -0.55
CA LYS A 17 5.17 3.71 0.09
C LYS A 17 3.68 3.55 0.41
N ILE A 18 3.22 4.08 1.54
CA ILE A 18 1.82 4.16 1.92
C ILE A 18 1.53 5.62 2.30
N GLY A 19 0.69 6.29 1.51
CA GLY A 19 0.48 7.73 1.60
C GLY A 19 1.81 8.49 1.49
N ASP A 20 2.17 9.17 2.57
CA ASP A 20 3.43 9.91 2.68
C ASP A 20 4.57 9.11 3.34
N THR A 21 4.28 7.93 3.90
CA THR A 21 5.26 7.08 4.59
C THR A 21 6.01 6.18 3.61
N GLU A 22 7.33 6.33 3.50
CA GLU A 22 8.18 5.36 2.80
C GLU A 22 8.27 4.04 3.57
N VAL A 23 8.00 2.93 2.89
CA VAL A 23 8.09 1.59 3.46
C VAL A 23 9.42 0.96 3.06
N LYS A 24 10.40 1.00 3.98
CA LYS A 24 11.73 0.39 3.80
C LYS A 24 11.86 -0.97 4.48
N ASP A 25 11.02 -1.20 5.50
CA ASP A 25 10.98 -2.42 6.28
C ASP A 25 9.56 -2.68 6.82
N ILE A 26 9.42 -3.75 7.60
CA ILE A 26 8.15 -4.15 8.19
C ILE A 26 7.59 -3.13 9.20
N TYR A 27 8.45 -2.35 9.86
CA TYR A 27 8.02 -1.34 10.82
C TYR A 27 7.43 -0.13 10.10
N GLY A 28 8.08 0.33 9.02
CA GLY A 28 7.53 1.39 8.17
C GLY A 28 6.20 0.99 7.53
N TYR A 29 6.05 -0.29 7.17
CA TYR A 29 4.77 -0.83 6.70
C TYR A 29 3.68 -0.72 7.79
N MET A 30 3.98 -1.17 9.02
CA MET A 30 3.04 -1.12 10.13
C MET A 30 2.69 0.30 10.56
N GLU A 31 3.66 1.21 10.57
CA GLU A 31 3.45 2.63 10.87
C GLU A 31 2.55 3.29 9.81
N GLY A 32 2.90 3.11 8.54
CA GLY A 32 2.12 3.61 7.41
C GLY A 32 0.69 3.09 7.47
N LEU A 33 0.50 1.80 7.71
CA LEU A 33 -0.83 1.19 7.85
C LEU A 33 -1.58 1.70 9.09
N GLY A 34 -0.90 1.82 10.23
CA GLY A 34 -1.48 2.23 11.51
C GLY A 34 -1.98 3.68 11.52
N ASN A 35 -1.52 4.51 10.58
CA ASN A 35 -2.00 5.88 10.40
C ASN A 35 -3.41 5.95 9.78
N PHE A 36 -3.90 4.86 9.17
CA PHE A 36 -5.20 4.82 8.51
C PHE A 36 -6.20 3.97 9.29
N LYS A 37 -7.46 4.41 9.28
CA LYS A 37 -8.59 3.69 9.84
C LYS A 37 -9.40 3.03 8.73
N THR A 38 -10.26 2.09 9.11
CA THR A 38 -11.21 1.48 8.18
C THR A 38 -12.10 2.54 7.52
N GLY A 39 -12.14 2.55 6.20
CA GLY A 39 -12.83 3.52 5.35
C GLY A 39 -11.95 4.66 4.85
N ASP A 40 -10.73 4.83 5.38
CA ASP A 40 -9.80 5.84 4.89
C ASP A 40 -9.22 5.43 3.54
N LYS A 41 -9.01 6.43 2.68
CA LYS A 41 -8.40 6.26 1.37
C LYS A 41 -7.01 6.84 1.36
N THR A 42 -6.08 6.12 0.75
CA THR A 42 -4.72 6.61 0.52
C THR A 42 -4.14 6.03 -0.75
N THR A 43 -3.03 6.60 -1.22
CA THR A 43 -2.27 6.04 -2.33
C THR A 43 -1.17 5.13 -1.78
N VAL A 44 -1.09 3.93 -2.30
CA VAL A 44 -0.01 2.98 -2.04
C VAL A 44 0.83 2.85 -3.29
N VAL A 45 2.14 3.01 -3.14
CA VAL A 45 3.11 2.77 -4.21
C VAL A 45 3.62 1.34 -4.06
N VAL A 46 3.47 0.55 -5.12
CA VAL A 46 3.97 -0.82 -5.18
C VAL A 46 4.95 -0.99 -6.32
N LYS A 47 5.93 -1.85 -6.12
CA LYS A 47 6.84 -2.32 -7.14
C LYS A 47 6.38 -3.71 -7.61
N ARG A 48 6.07 -3.82 -8.90
CA ARG A 48 5.68 -5.08 -9.56
C ARG A 48 6.75 -5.43 -10.60
N GLY A 49 7.64 -6.36 -10.24
CA GLY A 49 8.82 -6.63 -11.05
C GLY A 49 9.75 -5.42 -11.13
N GLU A 50 9.90 -4.82 -12.31
CA GLU A 50 10.68 -3.60 -12.52
C GLU A 50 9.83 -2.32 -12.54
N GLU A 51 8.51 -2.46 -12.58
CA GLU A 51 7.58 -1.33 -12.67
C GLU A 51 7.21 -0.80 -11.28
N ILE A 52 7.02 0.52 -11.20
CA ILE A 52 6.49 1.20 -10.02
C ILE A 52 5.07 1.66 -10.37
N LEU A 53 4.11 1.25 -9.55
CA LEU A 53 2.69 1.48 -9.75
C LEU A 53 2.11 2.21 -8.53
N GLU A 54 1.32 3.23 -8.78
CA GLU A 54 0.52 3.91 -7.76
C GLU A 54 -0.91 3.36 -7.77
N LYS A 55 -1.43 3.00 -6.60
CA LYS A 55 -2.76 2.44 -6.42
C LYS A 55 -3.49 3.14 -5.29
N GLU A 56 -4.71 3.60 -5.53
CA GLU A 56 -5.58 4.09 -4.47
C GLU A 56 -6.18 2.89 -3.71
N VAL A 57 -5.96 2.85 -2.39
CA VAL A 57 -6.46 1.81 -1.49
C VAL A 57 -7.40 2.44 -0.48
N GLU A 58 -8.55 1.80 -0.26
CA GLU A 58 -9.47 2.08 0.84
C GLU A 58 -9.28 0.99 1.91
N PHE A 59 -8.81 1.36 3.10
CA PHE A 59 -8.45 0.44 4.19
C PHE A 59 -9.65 -0.12 4.95
#